data_AF-A0A0J5GJM1-F1
#
_entry.id   AF-A0A0J5GJM1-F1
#
_cell.length_a   1.000
_cell.length_b   1.000
_cell.length_c   1.000
_cell.angle_alpha   90.00
_cell.angle_beta   90.00
_cell.angle_gamma   90.00
#
_symmetry.space_group_name_H-M   'P 1'
#
loop_
_entity.id
_entity.type
_entity.pdbx_description
1 polymer ?
#
loop_
_entity_poly.entity_id
_entity_poly.type
_entity_poly.pdbx_seq_one_letter_code
_entity_poly.pdbx_strand_id
1 'polypeptide(L)'
;MESINNQVLSVSQLLAIKQLAIPDYQRPYRWGAKNISDLFTDLATHRDKSAYRLGSVVFHQHADIGETLDIVDGQQRTLTLMLTVKALIEVLDEESRSVKERATRFQRQDLRQQLAALKVPIHDFMAREHFSSRDSELNLRRNYLELRRLVARPEFDEQQIDFLLNRCQVVCFVLRDISEAFQFFDSQNARGRDLAPHDLLKAFHLREFAEHEASLKAEAVAHWERLPSDELANLFALYLYRVRQWAEGKSARYFGKGEVDLFKGVNLDRVGHFPYVESLRITHHFVDEYNSQYQRKIDGQRMVFPFHLDQMIINGRRFFEMAEYYQKRVAAIVAKESGPVQGQSVTLLGEALTPMACKVLSTLSSYERRHRTGDRYVRAMFDCALIFYIDKFGSQGLSLAIEKCFIWAYRCRIRQQVVQLATMDNYVLEHNLIRAIRDARLPGDLHGFPLPSMSRQENKNNRNGSEDELVGLFREMKYYE
;
A
#
# COMPACT_ATOMS: atom_id res chain seq x y z
N MET A 1 19.27 30.29 -9.34
CA MET A 1 18.95 29.26 -8.33
C MET A 1 19.17 27.82 -8.81
N GLU A 2 20.05 27.61 -9.82
CA GLU A 2 20.77 26.32 -10.04
C GLU A 2 21.65 25.90 -8.83
N SER A 3 21.70 26.72 -7.78
CA SER A 3 22.71 26.69 -6.72
C SER A 3 22.44 25.70 -5.59
N ILE A 4 21.47 24.79 -5.68
CA ILE A 4 21.30 23.71 -4.67
C ILE A 4 21.44 22.32 -5.33
N ASN A 5 21.31 22.25 -6.65
CA ASN A 5 21.38 20.98 -7.35
C ASN A 5 22.80 20.38 -7.25
N ASN A 6 22.88 19.12 -6.86
CA ASN A 6 24.12 18.38 -6.58
C ASN A 6 24.98 19.00 -5.47
N GLN A 7 24.40 19.83 -4.61
CA GLN A 7 25.13 20.43 -3.49
C GLN A 7 25.01 19.64 -2.21
N VAL A 8 26.03 19.81 -1.40
CA VAL A 8 26.08 19.36 -0.02
C VAL A 8 25.56 20.48 0.87
N LEU A 9 24.48 20.23 1.59
CA LEU A 9 23.96 21.17 2.58
C LEU A 9 24.12 20.62 3.99
N SER A 10 24.46 21.47 4.95
CA SER A 10 24.32 21.17 6.37
C SER A 10 22.84 21.09 6.76
N VAL A 11 22.53 20.50 7.92
CA VAL A 11 21.16 20.53 8.44
C VAL A 11 20.66 21.96 8.61
N SER A 12 21.49 22.88 9.12
CA SER A 12 21.11 24.30 9.25
C SER A 12 20.76 24.93 7.90
N GLN A 13 21.52 24.65 6.85
CA GLN A 13 21.23 25.15 5.50
C GLN A 13 19.96 24.53 4.91
N LEU A 14 19.78 23.22 5.05
CA LEU A 14 18.59 22.51 4.57
C LEU A 14 17.30 23.07 5.22
N LEU A 15 17.30 23.22 6.55
CA LEU A 15 16.12 23.66 7.30
C LEU A 15 15.83 25.16 7.13
N ALA A 16 16.77 25.94 6.61
CA ALA A 16 16.56 27.35 6.29
C ALA A 16 15.84 27.58 4.95
N ILE A 17 15.68 26.54 4.11
CA ILE A 17 15.00 26.63 2.81
C ILE A 17 13.50 26.87 3.04
N LYS A 18 13.03 28.06 2.65
CA LYS A 18 11.63 28.47 2.89
C LYS A 18 10.63 27.81 1.97
N GLN A 19 11.08 27.34 0.80
CA GLN A 19 10.26 26.78 -0.26
C GLN A 19 9.97 25.28 -0.09
N LEU A 20 10.48 24.64 0.97
CA LEU A 20 10.21 23.21 1.20
C LEU A 20 8.72 22.97 1.38
N ALA A 21 8.24 21.91 0.71
CA ALA A 21 6.88 21.41 0.83
C ALA A 21 6.84 19.88 0.83
N ILE A 22 5.81 19.30 1.45
CA ILE A 22 5.51 17.87 1.30
C ILE A 22 4.34 17.74 0.33
N PRO A 23 4.55 17.13 -0.84
CA PRO A 23 3.46 16.98 -1.79
C PRO A 23 2.44 15.93 -1.32
N ASP A 24 1.18 16.10 -1.73
CA ASP A 24 0.06 15.25 -1.33
C ASP A 24 0.24 13.76 -1.66
N TYR A 25 1.07 13.46 -2.65
CA TYR A 25 1.37 12.09 -3.07
C TYR A 25 2.47 11.41 -2.22
N GLN A 26 3.10 12.11 -1.27
CA GLN A 26 4.03 11.47 -0.33
C GLN A 26 3.32 10.58 0.67
N ARG A 27 4.06 9.61 1.21
CA ARG A 27 3.52 8.72 2.24
C ARG A 27 3.47 9.40 3.61
N PRO A 28 2.54 8.96 4.49
CA PRO A 28 2.49 9.32 5.91
C PRO A 28 3.84 9.24 6.62
N TYR A 29 3.99 10.00 7.71
CA TYR A 29 5.15 9.89 8.60
C TYR A 29 5.09 8.59 9.40
N ARG A 30 6.07 7.71 9.17
CA ARG A 30 6.12 6.33 9.69
C ARG A 30 7.29 6.07 10.64
N TRP A 31 8.25 7.00 10.78
CA TRP A 31 9.37 6.82 11.70
C TRP A 31 8.88 6.63 13.14
N GLY A 32 9.45 5.63 13.81
CA GLY A 32 9.11 5.28 15.20
C GLY A 32 10.25 5.53 16.17
N ALA A 33 10.05 5.14 17.44
CA ALA A 33 11.04 5.32 18.51
C ALA A 33 12.42 4.72 18.17
N LYS A 34 12.45 3.56 17.48
CA LYS A 34 13.69 2.96 17.01
C LYS A 34 14.46 3.90 16.06
N ASN A 35 13.79 4.52 15.10
CA ASN A 35 14.46 5.44 14.16
C ASN A 35 15.02 6.69 14.87
N ILE A 36 14.32 7.19 15.89
CA ILE A 36 14.80 8.31 16.71
C ILE A 36 16.04 7.89 17.50
N SER A 37 16.00 6.70 18.12
CA SER A 37 17.14 6.12 18.83
C SER A 37 18.35 5.94 17.93
N ASP A 38 18.15 5.40 16.73
CA ASP A 38 19.22 5.18 15.74
C ASP A 38 19.85 6.53 15.34
N LEU A 39 19.03 7.55 15.05
CA LEU A 39 19.51 8.90 14.71
C LEU A 39 20.36 9.51 15.83
N PHE A 40 19.90 9.48 17.09
CA PHE A 40 20.65 10.07 18.20
C PHE A 40 21.91 9.26 18.55
N THR A 41 21.88 7.94 18.38
CA THR A 41 23.06 7.09 18.51
C THR A 41 24.11 7.46 17.46
N ASP A 42 23.69 7.70 16.22
CA ASP A 42 24.58 8.16 15.15
C ASP A 42 25.18 9.54 15.45
N LEU A 43 24.37 10.49 15.95
CA LEU A 43 24.84 11.82 16.32
C LEU A 43 25.90 11.76 17.43
N ALA A 44 25.69 10.93 18.44
CA ALA A 44 26.65 10.76 19.54
C ALA A 44 27.94 10.05 19.07
N THR A 45 27.80 8.99 18.27
CA THR A 45 28.92 8.15 17.80
C THR A 45 29.85 8.91 16.84
N HIS A 46 29.28 9.81 16.03
CA HIS A 46 30.01 10.48 14.96
C HIS A 46 30.41 11.92 15.25
N ARG A 47 30.15 12.43 16.46
CA ARG A 47 30.32 13.85 16.83
C ARG A 47 31.71 14.43 16.56
N ASP A 48 32.75 13.60 16.58
CA ASP A 48 34.14 14.01 16.38
C ASP A 48 34.54 14.07 14.89
N LYS A 49 33.68 13.57 13.98
CA LYS A 49 33.91 13.66 12.53
C LYS A 49 33.75 15.11 12.05
N SER A 50 34.51 15.47 11.01
CA SER A 50 34.43 16.78 10.35
C SER A 50 33.12 16.95 9.56
N ALA A 51 32.58 15.85 9.02
CA ALA A 51 31.28 15.80 8.38
C ALA A 51 30.66 14.40 8.52
N TYR A 52 29.33 14.35 8.68
CA TYR A 52 28.56 13.12 8.70
C TYR A 52 27.43 13.17 7.67
N ARG A 53 27.41 12.18 6.77
CA ARG A 53 26.43 12.12 5.68
C ARG A 53 25.18 11.42 6.15
N LEU A 54 24.13 12.21 6.34
CA LEU A 54 22.81 11.70 6.71
C LEU A 54 22.09 11.03 5.54
N GLY A 55 22.56 11.19 4.29
CA GLY A 55 22.00 10.63 3.06
C GLY A 55 21.69 11.70 2.01
N SER A 56 20.83 11.39 1.04
CA SER A 56 20.38 12.33 0.00
C SER A 56 18.97 12.86 0.24
N VAL A 57 18.65 14.04 -0.26
CA VAL A 57 17.30 14.59 -0.34
C VAL A 57 17.04 14.94 -1.80
N VAL A 58 15.94 14.43 -2.36
CA VAL A 58 15.56 14.68 -3.75
C VAL A 58 14.37 15.62 -3.74
N PHE A 59 14.49 16.72 -4.47
CA PHE A 59 13.45 17.72 -4.63
C PHE A 59 12.91 17.72 -6.05
N HIS A 60 11.61 17.89 -6.17
CA HIS A 60 10.97 18.29 -7.42
C HIS A 60 10.63 19.79 -7.36
N GLN A 61 11.13 20.54 -8.33
CA GLN A 61 10.89 21.97 -8.46
C GLN A 61 9.81 22.23 -9.51
N HIS A 62 8.69 22.82 -9.09
CA HIS A 62 7.61 23.20 -10.00
C HIS A 62 8.05 24.39 -10.88
N ALA A 63 7.77 24.31 -12.18
CA ALA A 63 8.04 25.39 -13.12
C ALA A 63 7.07 26.58 -12.95
N ASP A 64 5.83 26.30 -12.53
CA ASP A 64 4.71 27.25 -12.70
C ASP A 64 4.23 27.90 -11.39
N ILE A 65 4.57 27.35 -10.22
CA ILE A 65 4.04 27.77 -8.92
C ILE A 65 5.19 28.10 -7.97
N GLY A 66 5.61 29.38 -8.00
CA GLY A 66 6.47 30.03 -6.99
C GLY A 66 7.52 29.13 -6.34
N GLU A 67 8.57 28.74 -7.06
CA GLU A 67 9.78 28.05 -6.57
C GLU A 67 9.60 26.97 -5.48
N THR A 68 8.43 26.34 -5.36
CA THR A 68 8.17 25.32 -4.33
C THR A 68 9.06 24.11 -4.59
N LEU A 69 9.67 23.57 -3.52
CA LEU A 69 10.54 22.40 -3.55
C LEU A 69 9.86 21.24 -2.83
N ASP A 70 9.19 20.41 -3.60
CA ASP A 70 8.54 19.19 -3.12
C ASP A 70 9.58 18.15 -2.73
N ILE A 71 9.53 17.66 -1.49
CA ILE A 71 10.42 16.60 -1.04
C ILE A 71 9.94 15.25 -1.61
N VAL A 72 10.65 14.73 -2.63
CA VAL A 72 10.37 13.45 -3.28
C VAL A 72 11.05 12.28 -2.55
N ASP A 73 12.26 12.49 -2.03
CA ASP A 73 12.99 11.52 -1.21
C ASP A 73 13.61 12.18 0.02
N GLY A 74 13.76 11.43 1.11
CA GLY A 74 14.30 11.94 2.37
C GLY A 74 13.30 12.69 3.24
N GLN A 75 12.00 12.64 2.92
CA GLN A 75 10.91 13.29 3.66
C GLN A 75 10.92 12.95 5.16
N GLN A 76 10.95 11.66 5.51
CA GLN A 76 10.86 11.20 6.90
C GLN A 76 12.00 11.76 7.76
N ARG A 77 13.23 11.69 7.22
CA ARG A 77 14.44 12.19 7.87
C ARG A 77 14.42 13.72 8.00
N THR A 78 14.03 14.43 6.94
CA THR A 78 13.94 15.90 6.94
C THR A 78 12.93 16.38 7.97
N LEU A 79 11.75 15.74 8.05
CA LEU A 79 10.75 16.00 9.08
C LEU A 79 11.27 15.74 10.50
N THR A 80 11.98 14.64 10.73
CA THR A 80 12.57 14.35 12.04
C THR A 80 13.63 15.39 12.43
N LEU A 81 14.46 15.85 11.48
CA LEU A 81 15.43 16.92 11.72
C LEU A 81 14.73 18.24 12.07
N MET A 82 13.67 18.60 11.35
CA MET A 82 12.83 19.77 11.66
C MET A 82 12.24 19.68 13.07
N LEU A 83 11.67 18.53 13.44
CA LEU A 83 11.14 18.30 14.79
C LEU A 83 12.23 18.38 15.87
N THR A 84 13.43 17.88 15.57
CA THR A 84 14.56 17.90 16.51
C THR A 84 15.01 19.34 16.78
N VAL A 85 15.22 20.13 15.73
CA VAL A 85 15.62 21.53 15.86
C VAL A 85 14.51 22.37 16.48
N LYS A 86 13.25 22.10 16.14
CA LYS A 86 12.09 22.74 16.81
C LYS A 86 12.09 22.47 18.31
N ALA A 87 12.25 21.21 18.72
CA ALA A 87 12.29 20.83 20.13
C ALA A 87 13.47 21.49 20.86
N LEU A 88 14.63 21.58 20.21
CA LEU A 88 15.81 22.25 20.74
C LEU A 88 15.56 23.75 20.96
N ILE A 89 14.97 24.45 19.98
CA ILE A 89 14.61 25.87 20.10
C ILE A 89 13.66 26.08 21.29
N GLU A 90 12.63 25.25 21.43
CA GLU A 90 11.65 25.39 22.53
C GLU A 90 12.27 25.13 23.91
N VAL A 91 13.10 24.10 24.05
CA VAL A 91 13.78 23.80 25.32
C VAL A 91 14.70 24.95 25.74
N LEU A 92 15.50 25.50 24.81
CA LEU A 92 16.40 26.62 25.11
C LEU A 92 15.64 27.92 25.42
N ASP A 93 14.51 28.16 24.75
CA ASP A 93 13.62 29.30 25.04
C ASP A 93 12.99 29.17 26.43
N GLU A 94 12.63 27.96 26.86
CA GLU A 94 12.09 27.66 28.20
C GLU A 94 13.16 27.85 29.30
N GLU A 95 14.37 27.29 29.09
CA GLU A 95 15.51 27.46 29.99
C GLU A 95 15.89 28.94 30.18
N SER A 96 15.83 29.73 29.10
CA SER A 96 16.15 31.17 29.15
C SER A 96 15.13 31.99 29.96
N ARG A 97 13.89 31.50 30.12
CA ARG A 97 12.82 32.14 30.91
C ARG A 97 12.85 31.71 32.39
N SER A 98 13.50 30.59 32.70
CA SER A 98 13.69 30.06 34.06
C SER A 98 14.67 30.93 34.85
N VAL A 99 14.15 31.77 35.77
CA VAL A 99 14.97 32.70 36.59
C VAL A 99 15.94 31.97 37.55
N LYS A 100 15.70 30.68 37.84
CA LYS A 100 16.49 29.88 38.79
C LYS A 100 17.73 29.19 38.20
N GLU A 101 17.88 29.15 36.88
CA GLU A 101 18.95 28.40 36.19
C GLU A 101 19.77 29.33 35.28
N ARG A 102 20.28 30.43 35.84
CA ARG A 102 21.18 31.36 35.11
C ARG A 102 22.56 30.79 34.79
N ALA A 103 22.80 29.48 35.00
CA ALA A 103 23.85 28.76 34.30
C ALA A 103 23.27 28.32 32.96
N THR A 104 23.34 29.20 31.96
CA THR A 104 22.95 28.81 30.60
C THR A 104 23.84 27.65 30.18
N ARG A 105 23.25 26.46 30.06
CA ARG A 105 23.87 25.24 29.52
C ARG A 105 24.54 25.48 28.17
N PHE A 106 24.12 26.55 27.50
CA PHE A 106 24.47 26.94 26.16
C PHE A 106 25.03 28.38 26.16
N GLN A 107 26.33 28.58 25.95
CA GLN A 107 27.04 29.87 25.95
C GLN A 107 27.42 30.38 24.54
N ARG A 108 27.47 29.50 23.52
CA ARG A 108 27.87 29.85 22.15
C ARG A 108 26.85 30.75 21.44
N GLN A 109 27.24 32.01 21.20
CA GLN A 109 26.38 33.01 20.56
C GLN A 109 26.09 32.71 19.08
N ASP A 110 27.04 32.13 18.36
CA ASP A 110 26.92 31.78 16.95
C ASP A 110 25.79 30.75 16.73
N LEU A 111 25.73 29.71 17.56
CA LEU A 111 24.67 28.71 17.48
C LEU A 111 23.30 29.26 17.89
N ARG A 112 23.25 30.19 18.88
CA ARG A 112 22.00 30.88 19.24
C ARG A 112 21.43 31.67 18.06
N GLN A 113 22.29 32.39 17.33
CA GLN A 113 21.87 33.14 16.14
C GLN A 113 21.38 32.21 15.03
N GLN A 114 22.05 31.07 14.80
CA GLN A 114 21.59 30.07 13.82
C GLN A 114 20.21 29.50 14.19
N LEU A 115 20.01 29.10 15.45
CA LEU A 115 18.72 28.58 15.94
C LEU A 115 17.61 29.63 15.84
N ALA A 116 17.90 30.89 16.17
CA ALA A 116 16.95 31.99 16.01
C ALA A 116 16.56 32.20 14.53
N ALA A 117 17.52 32.10 13.61
CA ALA A 117 17.26 32.21 12.17
C ALA A 117 16.41 31.05 11.62
N LEU A 118 16.51 29.86 12.22
CA LEU A 118 15.72 28.68 11.84
C LEU A 118 14.29 28.68 12.39
N LYS A 119 14.00 29.53 13.39
CA LYS A 119 12.68 29.57 14.04
C LYS A 119 11.54 29.89 13.06
N VAL A 120 11.72 30.91 12.23
CA VAL A 120 10.69 31.33 11.26
C VAL A 120 10.51 30.30 10.13
N PRO A 121 11.56 29.85 9.42
CA PRO A 121 11.41 28.82 8.39
C PRO A 121 10.74 27.54 8.88
N ILE A 122 11.11 27.05 10.07
CA ILE A 122 10.53 25.83 10.65
C ILE A 122 9.06 26.07 11.04
N HIS A 123 8.75 27.21 11.66
CA HIS A 123 7.38 27.56 12.01
C HIS A 123 6.49 27.65 10.77
N ASP A 124 6.94 28.36 9.73
CA ASP A 124 6.18 28.55 8.50
C ASP A 124 5.98 27.23 7.76
N PHE A 125 7.00 26.37 7.71
CA PHE A 125 6.86 25.01 7.18
C PHE A 125 5.77 24.24 7.94
N MET A 126 5.87 24.15 9.27
CA MET A 126 4.92 23.40 10.09
C MET A 126 3.49 23.97 10.05
N ALA A 127 3.33 25.28 9.82
CA ALA A 127 2.03 25.93 9.70
C ALA A 127 1.37 25.70 8.34
N ARG A 128 2.15 25.52 7.27
CA ARG A 128 1.63 25.23 5.92
C ARG A 128 1.29 23.75 5.73
N GLU A 129 2.07 22.86 6.33
CA GLU A 129 1.94 21.42 6.16
C GLU A 129 0.74 20.85 6.93
N HIS A 130 -0.10 20.08 6.23
CA HIS A 130 -1.27 19.42 6.80
C HIS A 130 -1.10 17.90 6.76
N PHE A 131 -0.95 17.28 7.93
CA PHE A 131 -0.78 15.83 8.04
C PHE A 131 -2.13 15.12 8.19
N SER A 132 -2.80 14.84 7.07
CA SER A 132 -4.16 14.27 7.04
C SER A 132 -4.29 12.85 7.63
N SER A 133 -3.19 12.12 7.79
CA SER A 133 -3.18 10.75 8.32
C SER A 133 -3.08 10.74 9.85
N ARG A 134 -4.03 10.08 10.52
CA ARG A 134 -4.01 9.86 11.97
C ARG A 134 -2.72 9.19 12.45
N ASP A 135 -2.16 8.28 11.66
CA ASP A 135 -0.88 7.63 11.98
C ASP A 135 0.27 8.63 11.96
N SER A 136 0.30 9.53 10.96
CA SER A 136 1.28 10.62 10.90
C SER A 136 1.19 11.50 12.14
N GLU A 137 -0.01 11.99 12.48
CA GLU A 137 -0.21 12.87 13.64
C GLU A 137 0.27 12.21 14.94
N LEU A 138 -0.10 10.95 15.17
CA LEU A 138 0.31 10.19 16.34
C LEU A 138 1.84 10.00 16.38
N ASN A 139 2.45 9.61 15.27
CA ASN A 139 3.90 9.40 15.18
C ASN A 139 4.67 10.71 15.34
N LEU A 140 4.24 11.79 14.69
CA LEU A 140 4.84 13.12 14.81
C LEU A 140 4.78 13.61 16.25
N ARG A 141 3.61 13.54 16.90
CA ARG A 141 3.43 13.94 18.30
C ARG A 141 4.29 13.10 19.25
N ARG A 142 4.25 11.78 19.11
CA ARG A 142 5.04 10.86 19.96
C ARG A 142 6.53 11.15 19.80
N ASN A 143 7.01 11.25 18.57
CA ASN A 143 8.42 11.48 18.29
C ASN A 143 8.85 12.88 18.73
N TYR A 144 8.00 13.90 18.59
CA TYR A 144 8.27 15.25 19.11
C TYR A 144 8.51 15.26 20.63
N LEU A 145 7.65 14.58 21.38
CA LEU A 145 7.81 14.47 22.83
C LEU A 145 9.09 13.75 23.22
N GLU A 146 9.47 12.70 22.50
CA GLU A 146 10.72 11.99 22.73
C GLU A 146 11.94 12.83 22.38
N LEU A 147 11.91 13.52 21.23
CA LEU A 147 12.96 14.46 20.81
C LEU A 147 13.16 15.56 21.85
N ARG A 148 12.07 16.12 22.38
CA ARG A 148 12.13 17.13 23.46
C ARG A 148 12.84 16.60 24.70
N ARG A 149 12.60 15.35 25.10
CA ARG A 149 13.33 14.72 26.21
C ARG A 149 14.80 14.54 25.88
N LEU A 150 15.12 14.07 24.68
CA LEU A 150 16.50 13.78 24.27
C LEU A 150 17.35 15.06 24.18
N VAL A 151 16.83 16.13 23.59
CA VAL A 151 17.59 17.40 23.50
C VAL A 151 17.71 18.12 24.85
N ALA A 152 16.78 17.89 25.77
CA ALA A 152 16.84 18.45 27.13
C ALA A 152 17.82 17.70 28.06
N ARG A 153 18.29 16.51 27.70
CA ARG A 153 19.25 15.74 28.51
C ARG A 153 20.66 16.31 28.46
N PRO A 154 21.42 16.44 29.57
CA PRO A 154 22.74 17.08 29.63
C PRO A 154 23.76 16.60 28.58
N GLU A 155 23.66 15.35 28.16
CA GLU A 155 24.53 14.74 27.15
C GLU A 155 24.41 15.39 25.76
N PHE A 156 23.28 16.07 25.49
CA PHE A 156 23.04 16.81 24.24
C PHE A 156 23.60 18.25 24.32
N ASP A 157 24.91 18.36 24.49
CA ASP A 157 25.61 19.62 24.73
C ASP A 157 25.80 20.51 23.47
N GLU A 158 26.52 21.63 23.61
CA GLU A 158 26.81 22.54 22.50
C GLU A 158 27.59 21.87 21.36
N GLN A 159 28.43 20.88 21.67
CA GLN A 159 29.19 20.15 20.67
C GLN A 159 28.26 19.28 19.84
N GLN A 160 27.27 18.62 20.45
CA GLN A 160 26.25 17.87 19.73
C GLN A 160 25.35 18.78 18.89
N ILE A 161 25.01 19.98 19.40
CA ILE A 161 24.21 20.96 18.65
C ILE A 161 24.98 21.47 17.42
N ASP A 162 26.25 21.84 17.57
CA ASP A 162 27.11 22.24 16.45
C ASP A 162 27.27 21.11 15.44
N PHE A 163 27.47 19.89 15.92
CA PHE A 163 27.58 18.71 15.07
C PHE A 163 26.29 18.48 14.26
N LEU A 164 25.11 18.54 14.91
CA LEU A 164 23.82 18.40 14.25
C LEU A 164 23.61 19.50 13.20
N LEU A 165 23.84 20.77 13.54
CA LEU A 165 23.52 21.89 12.66
C LEU A 165 24.51 22.03 11.51
N ASN A 166 25.81 21.88 11.77
CA ASN A 166 26.88 22.30 10.86
C ASN A 166 27.65 21.14 10.22
N ARG A 167 27.76 19.99 10.89
CA ARG A 167 28.56 18.85 10.40
C ARG A 167 27.73 17.69 9.87
N CYS A 168 26.49 17.56 10.31
CA CYS A 168 25.54 16.66 9.66
C CYS A 168 25.09 17.28 8.34
N GLN A 169 25.23 16.52 7.26
CA GLN A 169 25.05 17.01 5.90
C GLN A 169 24.22 16.05 5.07
N VAL A 170 23.46 16.61 4.12
CA VAL A 170 22.72 15.88 3.10
C VAL A 170 23.24 16.24 1.70
N VAL A 171 23.07 15.32 0.76
CA VAL A 171 23.30 15.58 -0.67
C VAL A 171 21.96 15.93 -1.32
N CYS A 172 21.84 17.13 -1.87
CA CYS A 172 20.60 17.63 -2.45
C CYS A 172 20.59 17.46 -3.97
N PHE A 173 19.51 16.88 -4.49
CA PHE A 173 19.23 16.79 -5.92
C PHE A 173 17.96 17.59 -6.21
N VAL A 174 18.00 18.48 -7.20
CA VAL A 174 16.84 19.27 -7.61
C VAL A 174 16.52 18.95 -9.05
N LEU A 175 15.33 18.41 -9.29
CA LEU A 175 14.87 17.96 -10.59
C LEU A 175 13.62 18.73 -10.99
N ARG A 176 13.51 19.09 -12.26
CA ARG A 176 12.34 19.80 -12.82
C ARG A 176 11.28 18.84 -13.36
N ASP A 177 11.68 17.62 -13.68
CA ASP A 177 10.76 16.56 -14.07
C ASP A 177 10.49 15.64 -12.86
N ILE A 178 9.23 15.60 -12.44
CA ILE A 178 8.76 14.73 -11.35
C ILE A 178 9.03 13.24 -11.65
N SER A 179 9.02 12.85 -12.91
CA SER A 179 9.30 11.50 -13.38
C SER A 179 10.75 11.10 -13.09
N GLU A 180 11.70 11.98 -13.40
CA GLU A 180 13.12 11.79 -13.08
C GLU A 180 13.32 11.74 -11.56
N ALA A 181 12.61 12.59 -10.80
CA ALA A 181 12.69 12.59 -9.34
C ALA A 181 12.26 11.25 -8.73
N PHE A 182 11.17 10.67 -9.23
CA PHE A 182 10.75 9.33 -8.82
C PHE A 182 11.74 8.24 -9.29
N GLN A 183 12.34 8.35 -10.48
CA GLN A 183 13.34 7.37 -10.95
C GLN A 183 14.56 7.36 -10.01
N PHE A 184 14.99 8.55 -9.61
CA PHE A 184 16.09 8.71 -8.67
C PHE A 184 15.75 8.07 -7.32
N PHE A 185 14.55 8.33 -6.80
CA PHE A 185 14.01 7.70 -5.58
C PHE A 185 14.02 6.17 -5.66
N ASP A 186 13.51 5.58 -6.74
CA ASP A 186 13.46 4.11 -6.90
C ASP A 186 14.87 3.51 -6.89
N SER A 187 15.81 4.15 -7.61
CA SER A 187 17.20 3.67 -7.71
C SER A 187 17.97 3.75 -6.39
N GLN A 188 17.70 4.77 -5.58
CA GLN A 188 18.29 4.96 -4.25
C GLN A 188 17.76 3.94 -3.25
N ASN A 189 16.44 3.75 -3.21
CA ASN A 189 15.80 2.81 -2.29
C ASN A 189 16.10 1.36 -2.64
N ALA A 190 16.45 1.06 -3.89
CA ALA A 190 16.86 -0.28 -4.28
C ALA A 190 18.16 -0.77 -3.60
N ARG A 191 18.95 0.13 -2.99
CA ARG A 191 20.18 -0.19 -2.24
C ARG A 191 20.02 -0.12 -0.71
N GLY A 192 18.86 0.36 -0.22
CA GLY A 192 18.56 0.57 1.21
C GLY A 192 17.55 -0.43 1.78
N ARG A 193 16.83 -0.05 2.86
CA ARG A 193 15.69 -0.85 3.36
C ARG A 193 14.60 -0.85 2.29
N ASP A 194 14.31 -2.03 1.73
CA ASP A 194 13.34 -2.16 0.64
C ASP A 194 11.97 -1.55 1.01
N LEU A 195 11.45 -0.76 0.08
CA LEU A 195 10.06 -0.31 0.11
C LEU A 195 9.11 -1.49 -0.05
N ALA A 196 7.92 -1.38 0.53
CA ALA A 196 6.90 -2.38 0.28
C ALA A 196 6.52 -2.39 -1.22
N PRO A 197 6.15 -3.54 -1.81
CA PRO A 197 5.79 -3.60 -3.24
C PRO A 197 4.70 -2.60 -3.64
N HIS A 198 3.72 -2.35 -2.77
CA HIS A 198 2.67 -1.36 -3.03
C HIS A 198 3.20 0.08 -3.04
N ASP A 199 4.21 0.42 -2.23
CA ASP A 199 4.84 1.75 -2.28
C ASP A 199 5.58 1.97 -3.61
N LEU A 200 6.26 0.94 -4.12
CA LEU A 200 6.93 0.96 -5.42
C LEU A 200 5.93 1.15 -6.56
N LEU A 201 4.80 0.43 -6.51
CA LEU A 201 3.72 0.58 -7.48
C LEU A 201 3.12 1.99 -7.42
N LYS A 202 2.86 2.52 -6.23
CA LYS A 202 2.35 3.89 -6.06
C LYS A 202 3.28 4.89 -6.77
N ALA A 203 4.59 4.85 -6.48
CA ALA A 203 5.56 5.75 -7.07
C ALA A 203 5.63 5.63 -8.60
N PHE A 204 5.62 4.40 -9.12
CA PHE A 204 5.60 4.15 -10.56
C PHE A 204 4.34 4.71 -11.22
N HIS A 205 3.15 4.40 -10.69
CA HIS A 205 1.90 4.84 -11.31
C HIS A 205 1.68 6.35 -11.19
N LEU A 206 2.16 7.01 -10.13
CA LEU A 206 2.14 8.47 -10.01
C LEU A 206 2.90 9.19 -11.14
N ARG A 207 4.02 8.61 -11.59
CA ARG A 207 4.82 9.09 -12.73
C ARG A 207 4.10 8.92 -14.06
N GLU A 208 3.27 7.90 -14.14
CA GLU A 208 2.59 7.50 -15.38
C GLU A 208 1.23 8.19 -15.58
N PHE A 209 0.88 9.18 -14.75
CA PHE A 209 -0.25 10.05 -15.04
C PHE A 209 0.03 10.89 -16.29
N ALA A 210 -1.01 11.10 -17.10
CA ALA A 210 -0.96 12.09 -18.17
C ALA A 210 -0.91 13.51 -17.60
N GLU A 211 -0.29 14.44 -18.33
CA GLU A 211 -0.15 15.84 -17.89
C GLU A 211 -1.52 16.50 -17.67
N HIS A 212 -2.48 16.24 -18.55
CA HIS A 212 -3.84 16.77 -18.44
C HIS A 212 -4.64 16.17 -17.27
N GLU A 213 -4.17 15.06 -16.69
CA GLU A 213 -4.76 14.42 -15.50
C GLU A 213 -4.05 14.82 -14.20
N ALA A 214 -3.08 15.73 -14.23
CA ALA A 214 -2.30 16.10 -13.06
C ALA A 214 -3.16 16.55 -11.87
N SER A 215 -4.28 17.25 -12.13
CA SER A 215 -5.24 17.69 -11.12
C SER A 215 -5.97 16.53 -10.42
N LEU A 216 -6.06 15.36 -11.04
CA LEU A 216 -6.74 14.16 -10.51
C LEU A 216 -5.83 13.32 -9.61
N LYS A 217 -4.52 13.59 -9.57
CA LYS A 217 -3.54 12.80 -8.79
C LYS A 217 -3.93 12.71 -7.31
N ALA A 218 -4.26 13.85 -6.70
CA ALA A 218 -4.60 13.91 -5.28
C ALA A 218 -5.86 13.08 -4.98
N GLU A 219 -6.92 13.20 -5.79
CA GLU A 219 -8.14 12.42 -5.63
C GLU A 219 -7.90 10.91 -5.79
N ALA A 220 -7.17 10.51 -6.85
CA ALA A 220 -6.89 9.11 -7.15
C ALA A 220 -6.07 8.41 -6.06
N VAL A 221 -5.16 9.14 -5.41
CA VAL A 221 -4.27 8.59 -4.37
C VAL A 221 -4.89 8.68 -2.98
N ALA A 222 -5.91 9.52 -2.78
CA ALA A 222 -6.53 9.71 -1.48
C ALA A 222 -7.11 8.40 -0.91
N HIS A 223 -7.72 7.54 -1.72
CA HIS A 223 -8.18 6.23 -1.25
C HIS A 223 -7.01 5.35 -0.81
N TRP A 224 -5.97 5.29 -1.64
CA TRP A 224 -4.76 4.51 -1.39
C TRP A 224 -4.11 4.88 -0.05
N GLU A 225 -3.96 6.17 0.24
CA GLU A 225 -3.34 6.64 1.49
C GLU A 225 -4.20 6.47 2.74
N ARG A 226 -5.52 6.33 2.58
CA ARG A 226 -6.42 6.04 3.71
C ARG A 226 -6.35 4.58 4.14
N LEU A 227 -5.96 3.67 3.24
CA LEU A 227 -5.90 2.26 3.57
C LEU A 227 -4.68 1.94 4.45
N PRO A 228 -4.84 1.06 5.46
CA PRO A 228 -3.69 0.51 6.18
C PRO A 228 -2.73 -0.18 5.22
N SER A 229 -1.42 0.01 5.43
CA SER A 229 -0.37 -0.58 4.57
C SER A 229 -0.47 -2.11 4.49
N ASP A 230 -0.85 -2.76 5.59
CA ASP A 230 -1.06 -4.22 5.61
C ASP A 230 -2.28 -4.65 4.79
N GLU A 231 -3.33 -3.84 4.71
CA GLU A 231 -4.50 -4.14 3.87
C GLU A 231 -4.15 -4.03 2.37
N LEU A 232 -3.39 -3.00 1.98
CA LEU A 232 -2.87 -2.88 0.63
C LEU A 232 -1.92 -4.03 0.29
N ALA A 233 -1.00 -4.37 1.18
CA ALA A 233 -0.10 -5.50 0.99
C ALA A 233 -0.88 -6.81 0.80
N ASN A 234 -1.92 -7.04 1.60
CA ASN A 234 -2.79 -8.20 1.49
C ASN A 234 -3.61 -8.19 0.19
N LEU A 235 -4.14 -7.04 -0.23
CA LEU A 235 -4.87 -6.91 -1.50
C LEU A 235 -4.01 -7.40 -2.67
N PHE A 236 -2.79 -6.87 -2.79
CA PHE A 236 -1.89 -7.24 -3.86
C PHE A 236 -1.41 -8.68 -3.72
N ALA A 237 -0.88 -9.07 -2.56
CA ALA A 237 -0.23 -10.37 -2.39
C ALA A 237 -1.20 -11.56 -2.33
N LEU A 238 -2.36 -11.39 -1.69
CA LEU A 238 -3.30 -12.49 -1.44
C LEU A 238 -4.39 -12.62 -2.49
N TYR A 239 -4.67 -11.56 -3.26
CA TYR A 239 -5.75 -11.56 -4.26
C TYR A 239 -5.24 -11.23 -5.65
N LEU A 240 -4.81 -10.00 -5.90
CA LEU A 240 -4.51 -9.53 -7.27
C LEU A 240 -3.37 -10.32 -7.92
N TYR A 241 -2.24 -10.47 -7.22
CA TYR A 241 -1.06 -11.18 -7.72
C TYR A 241 -1.36 -12.66 -7.96
N ARG A 242 -2.05 -13.29 -7.00
CA ARG A 242 -2.39 -14.71 -7.06
C ARG A 242 -3.34 -15.04 -8.19
N VAL A 243 -4.42 -14.27 -8.34
CA VAL A 243 -5.36 -14.49 -9.45
C VAL A 243 -4.64 -14.35 -10.79
N ARG A 244 -3.85 -13.29 -11.01
CA ARG A 244 -3.13 -13.07 -12.28
C ARG A 244 -2.14 -14.20 -12.59
N GLN A 245 -1.29 -14.57 -11.63
CA GLN A 245 -0.31 -15.65 -11.83
C GLN A 245 -0.97 -17.01 -12.03
N TRP A 246 -1.95 -17.37 -11.19
CA TRP A 246 -2.63 -18.65 -11.30
C TRP A 246 -3.49 -18.74 -12.56
N ALA A 247 -4.11 -17.65 -13.01
CA ALA A 247 -4.81 -17.62 -14.28
C ALA A 247 -3.86 -17.97 -15.45
N GLU A 248 -2.61 -17.50 -15.40
CA GLU A 248 -1.55 -17.87 -16.35
C GLU A 248 -0.93 -19.26 -16.14
N GLY A 249 -1.27 -19.96 -15.06
CA GLY A 249 -0.66 -21.24 -14.71
C GLY A 249 0.76 -21.10 -14.14
N LYS A 250 1.09 -19.95 -13.54
CA LYS A 250 2.37 -19.67 -12.88
C LYS A 250 2.23 -19.69 -11.36
N SER A 251 3.31 -20.03 -10.66
CA SER A 251 3.37 -20.02 -9.19
C SER A 251 3.14 -18.61 -8.62
N ALA A 252 2.41 -18.53 -7.50
CA ALA A 252 2.05 -17.28 -6.85
C ALA A 252 2.31 -17.28 -5.33
N ARG A 253 3.38 -17.95 -4.90
CA ARG A 253 3.73 -18.11 -3.47
C ARG A 253 4.03 -16.77 -2.79
N TYR A 254 4.91 -15.99 -3.38
CA TYR A 254 5.43 -14.75 -2.81
C TYR A 254 5.22 -13.61 -3.79
N PHE A 255 4.76 -12.48 -3.26
CA PHE A 255 4.71 -11.21 -3.96
C PHE A 255 5.71 -10.27 -3.28
N GLY A 256 6.76 -9.92 -4.01
CA GLY A 256 7.80 -9.02 -3.57
C GLY A 256 8.13 -8.00 -4.65
N LYS A 257 9.31 -7.39 -4.51
CA LYS A 257 9.84 -6.41 -5.44
C LYS A 257 10.11 -6.97 -6.84
N GLY A 258 10.41 -8.27 -6.96
CA GLY A 258 10.67 -8.92 -8.26
C GLY A 258 9.41 -9.05 -9.12
N GLU A 259 8.24 -9.01 -8.49
CA GLU A 259 6.96 -9.29 -9.12
C GLU A 259 6.14 -8.02 -9.40
N VAL A 260 6.61 -6.83 -9.00
CA VAL A 260 5.89 -5.56 -9.22
C VAL A 260 5.66 -5.25 -10.69
N ASP A 261 6.51 -5.75 -11.58
CA ASP A 261 6.39 -5.54 -13.02
C ASP A 261 5.11 -6.14 -13.60
N LEU A 262 4.50 -7.14 -12.93
CA LEU A 262 3.18 -7.67 -13.30
C LEU A 262 2.08 -6.61 -13.27
N PHE A 263 2.27 -5.58 -12.43
CA PHE A 263 1.33 -4.49 -12.27
C PHE A 263 1.73 -3.24 -13.05
N LYS A 264 2.81 -3.29 -13.84
CA LYS A 264 3.18 -2.22 -14.77
C LYS A 264 2.71 -2.59 -16.17
N GLY A 265 1.84 -1.78 -16.75
CA GLY A 265 1.30 -2.01 -18.08
C GLY A 265 1.58 -0.83 -19.01
N VAL A 266 0.54 -0.33 -19.67
CA VAL A 266 0.67 0.70 -20.71
C VAL A 266 0.18 2.06 -20.24
N ASN A 267 0.91 3.11 -20.62
CA ASN A 267 0.43 4.47 -20.55
C ASN A 267 -0.27 4.81 -21.88
N LEU A 268 -1.57 5.07 -21.85
CA LEU A 268 -2.38 5.19 -23.06
C LEU A 268 -2.04 6.44 -23.90
N ASP A 269 -1.47 7.48 -23.28
CA ASP A 269 -1.06 8.73 -23.93
C ASP A 269 0.35 8.64 -24.54
N ARG A 270 1.25 7.86 -23.92
CA ARG A 270 2.64 7.69 -24.38
C ARG A 270 2.81 6.52 -25.33
N VAL A 271 1.96 5.50 -25.21
CA VAL A 271 2.03 4.33 -26.08
C VAL A 271 1.58 4.70 -27.49
N GLY A 272 2.30 4.21 -28.51
CA GLY A 272 1.88 4.36 -29.90
C GLY A 272 0.50 3.75 -30.16
N HIS A 273 -0.06 4.01 -31.34
CA HIS A 273 -1.33 3.45 -31.80
C HIS A 273 -1.20 1.96 -32.14
N PHE A 274 -0.95 1.13 -31.13
CA PHE A 274 -0.86 -0.30 -31.31
C PHE A 274 -2.24 -0.94 -31.22
N PRO A 275 -2.61 -1.83 -32.16
CA PRO A 275 -3.95 -2.43 -32.19
C PRO A 275 -4.39 -3.09 -30.88
N TYR A 276 -3.45 -3.67 -30.11
CA TYR A 276 -3.76 -4.37 -28.85
C TYR A 276 -4.16 -3.42 -27.70
N VAL A 277 -3.89 -2.11 -27.79
CA VAL A 277 -4.28 -1.12 -26.78
C VAL A 277 -5.55 -0.34 -27.16
N GLU A 278 -5.99 -0.41 -28.42
CA GLU A 278 -7.07 0.44 -28.93
C GLU A 278 -8.39 0.24 -28.17
N SER A 279 -8.73 -1.00 -27.80
CA SER A 279 -9.93 -1.27 -27.00
C SER A 279 -9.87 -0.56 -25.64
N LEU A 280 -8.73 -0.63 -24.95
CA LEU A 280 -8.52 0.05 -23.66
C LEU A 280 -8.52 1.57 -23.81
N ARG A 281 -7.96 2.09 -24.90
CA ARG A 281 -7.95 3.52 -25.21
C ARG A 281 -9.37 4.04 -25.43
N ILE A 282 -10.16 3.33 -26.23
CA ILE A 282 -11.58 3.66 -26.45
C ILE A 282 -12.33 3.63 -25.12
N THR A 283 -12.18 2.57 -24.32
CA THR A 283 -12.85 2.47 -23.01
C THR A 283 -12.42 3.61 -22.07
N HIS A 284 -11.12 3.93 -22.00
CA HIS A 284 -10.60 5.01 -21.16
C HIS A 284 -11.25 6.35 -21.49
N HIS A 285 -11.18 6.78 -22.76
CA HIS A 285 -11.74 8.07 -23.15
C HIS A 285 -13.27 8.09 -23.11
N PHE A 286 -13.93 7.00 -23.48
CA PHE A 286 -15.39 6.94 -23.46
C PHE A 286 -15.95 7.06 -22.03
N VAL A 287 -15.33 6.39 -21.05
CA VAL A 287 -15.76 6.49 -19.64
C VAL A 287 -15.62 7.91 -19.12
N ASP A 288 -14.52 8.60 -19.45
CA ASP A 288 -14.30 9.98 -18.99
C ASP A 288 -15.21 10.97 -19.71
N GLU A 289 -15.39 10.83 -21.03
CA GLU A 289 -16.34 11.61 -21.80
C GLU A 289 -17.76 11.44 -21.24
N TYR A 290 -18.23 10.19 -21.08
CA TYR A 290 -19.53 9.88 -20.50
C TYR A 290 -19.74 10.60 -19.16
N ASN A 291 -18.77 10.49 -18.25
CA ASN A 291 -18.85 11.10 -16.92
C ASN A 291 -18.80 12.64 -16.95
N SER A 292 -18.21 13.24 -17.99
CA SER A 292 -18.13 14.70 -18.15
C SER A 292 -19.38 15.32 -18.79
N GLN A 293 -20.24 14.53 -19.42
CA GLN A 293 -21.44 15.00 -20.10
C GLN A 293 -22.38 15.76 -19.16
N TYR A 294 -22.96 16.87 -19.65
CA TYR A 294 -23.87 17.71 -18.86
C TYR A 294 -25.08 16.92 -18.33
N GLN A 295 -25.59 15.98 -19.13
CA GLN A 295 -26.72 15.13 -18.77
C GLN A 295 -26.46 14.35 -17.49
N ARG A 296 -25.22 13.91 -17.24
CA ARG A 296 -24.85 13.22 -16.00
C ARG A 296 -24.95 14.10 -14.76
N LYS A 297 -24.80 15.42 -14.91
CA LYS A 297 -25.03 16.38 -13.82
C LYS A 297 -26.52 16.55 -13.49
N ILE A 298 -27.40 16.19 -14.42
CA ILE A 298 -28.86 16.24 -14.24
C ILE A 298 -29.36 14.94 -13.60
N ASP A 299 -28.99 13.80 -14.17
CA ASP A 299 -29.52 12.49 -13.72
C ASP A 299 -28.66 11.81 -12.65
N GLY A 300 -27.47 12.34 -12.37
CA GLY A 300 -26.56 11.85 -11.34
C GLY A 300 -25.89 10.50 -11.67
N GLN A 301 -26.02 9.98 -12.89
CA GLN A 301 -25.43 8.71 -13.26
C GLN A 301 -23.93 8.85 -13.52
N ARG A 302 -23.17 7.83 -13.08
CA ARG A 302 -21.72 7.74 -13.28
C ARG A 302 -21.37 6.35 -13.80
N MET A 303 -20.47 6.32 -14.77
CA MET A 303 -19.87 5.09 -15.28
C MET A 303 -18.55 4.83 -14.57
N VAL A 304 -18.44 3.65 -13.95
CA VAL A 304 -17.18 3.14 -13.41
C VAL A 304 -16.41 2.49 -14.55
N PHE A 305 -15.09 2.61 -14.55
CA PHE A 305 -14.26 1.90 -15.52
C PHE A 305 -14.46 0.38 -15.38
N PRO A 306 -14.71 -0.36 -16.47
CA PRO A 306 -15.01 -1.79 -16.42
C PRO A 306 -13.73 -2.61 -16.25
N PHE A 307 -13.21 -2.67 -15.02
CA PHE A 307 -12.01 -3.45 -14.72
C PHE A 307 -12.26 -4.97 -14.82
N HIS A 308 -11.26 -5.69 -15.34
CA HIS A 308 -11.13 -7.15 -15.25
C HIS A 308 -9.79 -7.54 -14.61
N LEU A 309 -9.74 -8.58 -13.77
CA LEU A 309 -8.58 -8.91 -12.93
C LEU A 309 -7.33 -9.30 -13.72
N ASP A 310 -7.52 -9.96 -14.85
CA ASP A 310 -6.48 -10.44 -15.75
C ASP A 310 -6.24 -9.50 -16.94
N GLN A 311 -6.90 -8.34 -17.00
CA GLN A 311 -6.65 -7.37 -18.06
C GLN A 311 -5.26 -6.75 -17.96
N MET A 312 -4.78 -6.22 -19.08
CA MET A 312 -3.58 -5.40 -19.12
C MET A 312 -3.75 -4.16 -18.24
N ILE A 313 -2.76 -3.86 -17.41
CA ILE A 313 -2.80 -2.69 -16.56
C ILE A 313 -2.70 -1.41 -17.41
N ILE A 314 -3.54 -0.44 -17.07
CA ILE A 314 -3.41 0.93 -17.56
C ILE A 314 -2.66 1.71 -16.47
N ASN A 315 -1.50 2.25 -16.82
CA ASN A 315 -0.68 3.00 -15.87
C ASN A 315 -1.35 4.33 -15.50
N GLY A 316 -0.84 5.03 -14.47
CA GLY A 316 -1.45 6.28 -14.04
C GLY A 316 -2.71 6.09 -13.21
N ARG A 317 -3.69 6.96 -13.42
CA ARG A 317 -4.95 7.03 -12.64
C ARG A 317 -5.71 5.71 -12.59
N ARG A 318 -5.84 5.02 -13.73
CA ARG A 318 -6.66 3.80 -13.83
C ARG A 318 -6.13 2.66 -12.95
N PHE A 319 -4.84 2.62 -12.66
CA PHE A 319 -4.27 1.66 -11.71
C PHE A 319 -4.77 1.90 -10.27
N PHE A 320 -4.81 3.16 -9.82
CA PHE A 320 -5.32 3.51 -8.50
C PHE A 320 -6.81 3.20 -8.37
N GLU A 321 -7.59 3.56 -9.40
CA GLU A 321 -9.02 3.22 -9.48
C GLU A 321 -9.25 1.70 -9.48
N MET A 322 -8.40 0.92 -10.16
CA MET A 322 -8.46 -0.54 -10.17
C MET A 322 -8.21 -1.11 -8.76
N ALA A 323 -7.19 -0.60 -8.06
CA ALA A 323 -6.87 -1.05 -6.71
C ALA A 323 -8.02 -0.74 -5.73
N GLU A 324 -8.60 0.47 -5.80
CA GLU A 324 -9.79 0.83 -5.01
C GLU A 324 -10.99 -0.05 -5.36
N TYR A 325 -11.23 -0.29 -6.65
CA TYR A 325 -12.33 -1.13 -7.12
C TYR A 325 -12.26 -2.55 -6.54
N TYR A 326 -11.09 -3.18 -6.62
CA TYR A 326 -10.91 -4.53 -6.09
C TYR A 326 -10.82 -4.57 -4.57
N GLN A 327 -10.29 -3.55 -3.90
CA GLN A 327 -10.33 -3.46 -2.45
C GLN A 327 -11.78 -3.50 -1.95
N LYS A 328 -12.66 -2.68 -2.55
CA LYS A 328 -14.09 -2.63 -2.17
C LYS A 328 -14.79 -3.96 -2.48
N ARG A 329 -14.50 -4.59 -3.62
CA ARG A 329 -15.10 -5.90 -3.96
C ARG A 329 -14.64 -7.01 -3.02
N VAL A 330 -13.35 -7.12 -2.74
CA VAL A 330 -12.79 -8.08 -1.78
C VAL A 330 -13.44 -7.88 -0.41
N ALA A 331 -13.46 -6.63 0.08
CA ALA A 331 -14.10 -6.30 1.36
C ALA A 331 -15.58 -6.66 1.38
N ALA A 332 -16.33 -6.38 0.29
CA ALA A 332 -17.75 -6.71 0.21
C ALA A 332 -18.02 -8.22 0.21
N ILE A 333 -17.19 -9.01 -0.45
CA ILE A 333 -17.32 -10.48 -0.49
C ILE A 333 -16.95 -11.05 0.87
N VAL A 334 -15.80 -10.69 1.42
CA VAL A 334 -15.29 -11.20 2.71
C VAL A 334 -16.18 -10.76 3.89
N ALA A 335 -16.72 -9.53 3.88
CA ALA A 335 -17.62 -9.05 4.92
C ALA A 335 -18.99 -9.74 4.88
N LYS A 336 -19.57 -9.95 3.69
CA LYS A 336 -20.88 -10.64 3.53
C LYS A 336 -20.83 -12.12 3.89
N GLU A 337 -19.65 -12.72 3.86
CA GLU A 337 -19.46 -14.08 4.34
C GLU A 337 -19.48 -14.16 5.87
N SER A 338 -19.24 -13.05 6.56
CA SER A 338 -19.15 -12.98 8.03
C SER A 338 -20.51 -12.81 8.75
N GLY A 339 -21.66 -12.97 8.06
CA GLY A 339 -22.99 -13.09 8.69
C GLY A 339 -24.14 -13.20 7.67
N PRO A 340 -25.11 -14.13 7.88
CA PRO A 340 -26.17 -13.90 8.85
C PRO A 340 -26.41 -15.06 9.84
N VAL A 341 -27.28 -14.80 10.82
CA VAL A 341 -27.90 -15.77 11.74
C VAL A 341 -28.56 -16.91 10.93
N GLN A 342 -28.46 -18.15 11.43
CA GLN A 342 -29.04 -19.35 10.80
C GLN A 342 -30.47 -19.10 10.26
N GLY A 343 -30.67 -19.33 8.95
CA GLY A 343 -32.01 -19.40 8.34
C GLY A 343 -32.43 -18.24 7.41
N GLN A 344 -31.60 -17.22 7.17
CA GLN A 344 -31.91 -16.16 6.21
C GLN A 344 -31.31 -16.40 4.82
N SER A 345 -32.07 -16.04 3.77
CA SER A 345 -31.61 -16.05 2.38
C SER A 345 -30.48 -15.02 2.19
N VAL A 346 -29.28 -15.48 1.88
CA VAL A 346 -28.13 -14.60 1.61
C VAL A 346 -28.27 -14.06 0.18
N THR A 347 -28.34 -12.74 0.05
CA THR A 347 -28.31 -12.08 -1.26
C THR A 347 -26.90 -11.57 -1.55
N LEU A 348 -26.25 -12.13 -2.56
CA LEU A 348 -24.93 -11.70 -3.02
C LEU A 348 -25.08 -11.11 -4.43
N LEU A 349 -24.61 -9.87 -4.61
CA LEU A 349 -24.75 -9.11 -5.86
C LEU A 349 -26.19 -9.00 -6.41
N GLY A 350 -27.18 -8.98 -5.52
CA GLY A 350 -28.60 -8.90 -5.91
C GLY A 350 -29.24 -10.23 -6.27
N GLU A 351 -28.49 -11.35 -6.19
CA GLU A 351 -29.00 -12.70 -6.45
C GLU A 351 -29.19 -13.47 -5.14
N ALA A 352 -30.35 -14.12 -5.01
CA ALA A 352 -30.64 -14.99 -3.89
C ALA A 352 -29.89 -16.32 -4.07
N LEU A 353 -29.05 -16.65 -3.09
CA LEU A 353 -28.26 -17.88 -3.13
C LEU A 353 -29.09 -19.13 -2.79
N THR A 354 -28.70 -20.28 -3.35
CA THR A 354 -29.29 -21.57 -2.97
C THR A 354 -29.05 -21.87 -1.48
N PRO A 355 -29.89 -22.70 -0.84
CA PRO A 355 -29.65 -23.11 0.54
C PRO A 355 -28.28 -23.76 0.75
N MET A 356 -27.80 -24.53 -0.24
CA MET A 356 -26.48 -25.16 -0.19
C MET A 356 -25.35 -24.13 -0.24
N ALA A 357 -25.39 -23.19 -1.18
CA ALA A 357 -24.41 -22.12 -1.26
C ALA A 357 -24.40 -21.25 0.02
N CYS A 358 -25.56 -20.93 0.58
CA CYS A 358 -25.66 -20.24 1.88
C CYS A 358 -24.99 -21.04 3.00
N LYS A 359 -25.24 -22.36 3.04
CA LYS A 359 -24.66 -23.26 4.04
C LYS A 359 -23.14 -23.38 3.91
N VAL A 360 -22.61 -23.40 2.68
CA VAL A 360 -21.16 -23.34 2.43
C VAL A 360 -20.59 -22.06 3.05
N LEU A 361 -21.10 -20.88 2.67
CA LEU A 361 -20.56 -19.61 3.16
C LEU A 361 -20.63 -19.49 4.69
N SER A 362 -21.76 -19.87 5.30
CA SER A 362 -21.94 -19.82 6.76
C SER A 362 -21.01 -20.79 7.50
N THR A 363 -20.77 -21.98 6.93
CA THR A 363 -19.80 -22.92 7.49
C THR A 363 -18.40 -22.32 7.43
N LEU A 364 -17.99 -21.77 6.28
CA LEU A 364 -16.65 -21.21 6.09
C LEU A 364 -16.36 -19.98 6.98
N SER A 365 -17.39 -19.31 7.47
CA SER A 365 -17.28 -18.19 8.40
C SER A 365 -17.31 -18.58 9.87
N SER A 366 -17.80 -19.76 10.23
CA SER A 366 -18.03 -20.15 11.63
C SER A 366 -17.27 -21.38 12.11
N TYR A 367 -16.72 -22.22 11.23
CA TYR A 367 -16.05 -23.45 11.67
C TYR A 367 -14.80 -23.17 12.52
N GLU A 368 -14.63 -23.98 13.58
CA GLU A 368 -13.70 -23.76 14.70
C GLU A 368 -12.24 -23.46 14.27
N ARG A 369 -11.79 -24.11 13.18
CA ARG A 369 -10.37 -24.16 12.79
C ARG A 369 -9.99 -23.17 11.70
N ARG A 370 -10.90 -22.29 11.29
CA ARG A 370 -10.71 -21.34 10.17
C ARG A 370 -9.51 -20.42 10.30
N HIS A 371 -9.03 -20.19 11.51
CA HIS A 371 -7.91 -19.28 11.79
C HIS A 371 -6.53 -19.94 11.68
N ARG A 372 -6.46 -21.27 11.54
CA ARG A 372 -5.18 -21.98 11.38
C ARG A 372 -4.50 -21.57 10.06
N THR A 373 -3.18 -21.54 10.04
CA THR A 373 -2.39 -21.07 8.89
C THR A 373 -2.75 -21.79 7.58
N GLY A 374 -2.86 -23.13 7.62
CA GLY A 374 -3.25 -23.91 6.45
C GLY A 374 -4.67 -23.64 5.97
N ASP A 375 -5.60 -23.48 6.90
CA ASP A 375 -7.00 -23.14 6.62
C ASP A 375 -7.12 -21.72 6.02
N ARG A 376 -6.28 -20.76 6.45
CA ARG A 376 -6.18 -19.44 5.83
C ARG A 376 -5.66 -19.49 4.39
N TYR A 377 -4.73 -20.39 4.07
CA TYR A 377 -4.27 -20.58 2.68
C TYR A 377 -5.39 -21.11 1.78
N VAL A 378 -6.12 -22.13 2.25
CA VAL A 378 -7.24 -22.71 1.52
C VAL A 378 -8.38 -21.70 1.37
N ARG A 379 -8.65 -20.91 2.41
CA ARG A 379 -9.60 -19.79 2.35
C ARG A 379 -9.22 -18.79 1.26
N ALA A 380 -7.94 -18.40 1.19
CA ALA A 380 -7.47 -17.50 0.15
C ALA A 380 -7.62 -18.07 -1.27
N MET A 381 -7.45 -19.39 -1.45
CA MET A 381 -7.75 -20.03 -2.75
C MET A 381 -9.22 -19.87 -3.13
N PHE A 382 -10.13 -20.22 -2.20
CA PHE A 382 -11.56 -20.09 -2.39
C PHE A 382 -11.94 -18.65 -2.76
N ASP A 383 -11.44 -17.68 -2.00
CA ASP A 383 -11.72 -16.26 -2.24
C ASP A 383 -11.22 -15.83 -3.62
N CYS A 384 -9.99 -16.18 -4.00
CA CYS A 384 -9.43 -15.85 -5.31
C CYS A 384 -10.29 -16.40 -6.46
N ALA A 385 -10.70 -17.66 -6.38
CA ALA A 385 -11.54 -18.27 -7.41
C ALA A 385 -12.93 -17.62 -7.48
N LEU A 386 -13.56 -17.36 -6.33
CA LEU A 386 -14.89 -16.74 -6.28
C LEU A 386 -14.86 -15.28 -6.75
N ILE A 387 -13.87 -14.50 -6.32
CA ILE A 387 -13.69 -13.11 -6.76
C ILE A 387 -13.47 -13.07 -8.27
N PHE A 388 -12.63 -13.96 -8.82
CA PHE A 388 -12.37 -13.99 -10.26
C PHE A 388 -13.60 -14.45 -11.07
N TYR A 389 -14.37 -15.40 -10.54
CA TYR A 389 -15.65 -15.79 -11.14
C TYR A 389 -16.62 -14.61 -11.20
N ILE A 390 -16.81 -13.90 -10.09
CA ILE A 390 -17.68 -12.72 -9.98
C ILE A 390 -17.21 -11.59 -10.89
N ASP A 391 -15.89 -11.40 -11.00
CA ASP A 391 -15.29 -10.40 -11.87
C ASP A 391 -15.64 -10.64 -13.35
N LYS A 392 -15.69 -11.91 -13.75
CA LYS A 392 -15.94 -12.30 -15.13
C LYS A 392 -17.42 -12.47 -15.49
N PHE A 393 -18.20 -13.13 -14.63
CA PHE A 393 -19.57 -13.55 -14.92
C PHE A 393 -20.64 -12.79 -14.13
N GLY A 394 -20.25 -11.91 -13.20
CA GLY A 394 -21.19 -11.23 -12.31
C GLY A 394 -21.88 -12.21 -11.36
N SER A 395 -23.20 -12.07 -11.21
CA SER A 395 -23.99 -12.95 -10.34
C SER A 395 -24.42 -14.25 -11.03
N GLN A 396 -24.36 -14.34 -12.36
CA GLN A 396 -24.92 -15.47 -13.10
C GLN A 396 -24.32 -16.80 -12.63
N GLY A 397 -25.15 -17.73 -12.17
CA GLY A 397 -24.70 -19.06 -11.72
C GLY A 397 -23.87 -19.04 -10.44
N LEU A 398 -23.92 -17.96 -9.65
CA LEU A 398 -23.05 -17.74 -8.50
C LEU A 398 -23.18 -18.82 -7.42
N SER A 399 -24.38 -19.35 -7.18
CA SER A 399 -24.57 -20.43 -6.20
C SER A 399 -23.76 -21.68 -6.56
N LEU A 400 -23.79 -22.08 -7.84
CA LEU A 400 -23.03 -23.23 -8.32
C LEU A 400 -21.52 -22.94 -8.34
N ALA A 401 -21.13 -21.70 -8.62
CA ALA A 401 -19.74 -21.28 -8.54
C ALA A 401 -19.19 -21.37 -7.11
N ILE A 402 -19.95 -20.92 -6.11
CA ILE A 402 -19.59 -21.05 -4.68
C ILE A 402 -19.38 -22.52 -4.32
N GLU A 403 -20.32 -23.38 -4.70
CA GLU A 403 -20.27 -24.82 -4.47
C GLU A 403 -19.02 -25.45 -5.12
N LYS A 404 -18.73 -25.14 -6.39
CA LYS A 404 -17.55 -25.64 -7.11
C LYS A 404 -16.24 -25.11 -6.51
N CYS A 405 -16.16 -23.82 -6.19
CA CYS A 405 -14.98 -23.22 -5.57
C CYS A 405 -14.71 -23.86 -4.20
N PHE A 406 -15.76 -24.15 -3.43
CA PHE A 406 -15.64 -24.83 -2.14
C PHE A 406 -15.07 -26.24 -2.30
N ILE A 407 -15.68 -27.08 -3.15
CA ILE A 407 -15.20 -28.44 -3.39
C ILE A 407 -13.77 -28.44 -3.92
N TRP A 408 -13.44 -27.51 -4.81
CA TRP A 408 -12.09 -27.36 -5.32
C TRP A 408 -11.09 -26.97 -4.24
N ALA A 409 -11.32 -25.90 -3.47
CA ALA A 409 -10.35 -25.41 -2.49
C ALA A 409 -10.24 -26.35 -1.29
N TYR A 410 -11.36 -26.75 -0.69
CA TYR A 410 -11.37 -27.51 0.56
C TYR A 410 -11.04 -29.00 0.37
N ARG A 411 -11.02 -29.51 -0.87
CA ARG A 411 -10.40 -30.80 -1.18
C ARG A 411 -8.92 -30.81 -0.83
N CYS A 412 -8.19 -29.73 -1.16
CA CYS A 412 -6.79 -29.59 -0.76
C CYS A 412 -6.64 -29.67 0.76
N ARG A 413 -7.56 -29.03 1.50
CA ARG A 413 -7.56 -29.08 2.97
C ARG A 413 -7.78 -30.49 3.52
N ILE A 414 -8.78 -31.19 3.00
CA ILE A 414 -9.20 -32.50 3.51
C ILE A 414 -8.15 -33.58 3.21
N ARG A 415 -7.47 -33.49 2.05
CA ARG A 415 -6.44 -34.46 1.64
C ARG A 415 -5.09 -34.30 2.33
N GLN A 416 -4.92 -33.27 3.15
CA GLN A 416 -3.63 -32.91 3.74
C GLN A 416 -3.73 -32.79 5.26
N GLN A 417 -2.76 -33.37 5.96
CA GLN A 417 -2.63 -33.19 7.41
C GLN A 417 -2.14 -31.77 7.75
N VAL A 418 -1.24 -31.24 6.93
CA VAL A 418 -0.69 -29.89 7.02
C VAL A 418 -0.72 -29.25 5.64
N VAL A 419 -1.34 -28.08 5.52
CA VAL A 419 -1.29 -27.27 4.30
C VAL A 419 -0.28 -26.15 4.49
N GLN A 420 0.83 -26.23 3.77
CA GLN A 420 1.81 -25.14 3.65
C GLN A 420 1.51 -24.29 2.42
N LEU A 421 2.15 -23.13 2.32
CA LEU A 421 2.03 -22.25 1.15
C LEU A 421 2.40 -22.97 -0.15
N ALA A 422 3.44 -23.80 -0.15
CA ALA A 422 3.84 -24.60 -1.30
C ALA A 422 2.80 -25.69 -1.65
N THR A 423 2.15 -26.30 -0.64
CA THR A 423 1.07 -27.28 -0.84
C THR A 423 -0.10 -26.64 -1.58
N MET A 424 -0.52 -25.45 -1.11
CA MET A 424 -1.60 -24.66 -1.70
C MET A 424 -1.27 -24.31 -3.16
N ASP A 425 -0.09 -23.73 -3.41
CA ASP A 425 0.31 -23.27 -4.73
C ASP A 425 0.47 -24.42 -5.74
N ASN A 426 1.12 -25.52 -5.37
CA ASN A 426 1.23 -26.70 -6.24
C ASN A 426 -0.15 -27.29 -6.58
N TYR A 427 -1.06 -27.36 -5.60
CA TYR A 427 -2.41 -27.85 -5.83
C TYR A 427 -3.18 -26.97 -6.84
N VAL A 428 -3.04 -25.64 -6.75
CA VAL A 428 -3.67 -24.73 -7.72
C VAL A 428 -3.08 -24.95 -9.11
N LEU A 429 -1.76 -25.15 -9.24
CA LEU A 429 -1.13 -25.39 -10.53
C LEU A 429 -1.55 -26.73 -11.17
N GLU A 430 -1.70 -27.78 -10.37
CA GLU A 430 -2.12 -29.11 -10.82
C GLU A 430 -3.62 -29.17 -11.16
N HIS A 431 -4.46 -28.49 -10.36
CA HIS A 431 -5.93 -28.51 -10.49
C HIS A 431 -6.47 -27.09 -10.68
N ASN A 432 -6.10 -26.42 -11.77
CA ASN A 432 -6.25 -24.96 -11.88
C ASN A 432 -7.66 -24.48 -12.24
N LEU A 433 -8.56 -24.38 -11.25
CA LEU A 433 -9.90 -23.82 -11.45
C LEU A 433 -9.87 -22.35 -11.89
N ILE A 434 -8.89 -21.57 -11.44
CA ILE A 434 -8.77 -20.15 -11.80
C ILE A 434 -8.50 -20.00 -13.31
N ARG A 435 -7.60 -20.83 -13.85
CA ARG A 435 -7.38 -20.89 -15.30
C ARG A 435 -8.62 -21.38 -16.05
N ALA A 436 -9.36 -22.35 -15.51
CA ALA A 436 -10.62 -22.78 -16.12
C ALA A 436 -11.66 -21.64 -16.16
N ILE A 437 -11.75 -20.81 -15.10
CA ILE A 437 -12.55 -19.58 -15.08
C ILE A 437 -12.08 -18.60 -16.15
N ARG A 438 -10.76 -18.40 -16.29
CA ARG A 438 -10.17 -17.54 -17.33
C ARG A 438 -10.50 -18.00 -18.74
N ASP A 439 -10.49 -19.30 -19.00
CA ASP A 439 -10.65 -19.86 -20.34
C ASP A 439 -12.14 -20.06 -20.71
N ALA A 440 -13.05 -20.11 -19.73
CA ALA A 440 -14.50 -20.24 -19.93
C ALA A 440 -15.14 -19.01 -20.61
N ARG A 441 -16.16 -19.19 -21.44
CA ARG A 441 -16.94 -18.09 -22.06
C ARG A 441 -18.27 -17.87 -21.35
N LEU A 442 -18.85 -18.93 -20.80
CA LEU A 442 -20.10 -18.92 -20.06
C LEU A 442 -19.91 -19.64 -18.71
N PRO A 443 -20.73 -19.32 -17.68
CA PRO A 443 -20.78 -20.08 -16.43
C PRO A 443 -20.85 -21.60 -16.61
N GLY A 444 -21.64 -22.06 -17.59
CA GLY A 444 -21.86 -23.48 -17.87
C GLY A 444 -20.62 -24.23 -18.34
N ASP A 445 -19.61 -23.56 -18.90
CA ASP A 445 -18.37 -24.20 -19.36
C ASP A 445 -17.59 -24.81 -18.18
N LEU A 446 -17.79 -24.27 -16.97
CA LEU A 446 -17.18 -24.80 -15.74
C LEU A 446 -17.82 -26.10 -15.26
N HIS A 447 -18.96 -26.54 -15.83
CA HIS A 447 -19.56 -27.82 -15.49
C HIS A 447 -18.61 -28.99 -15.77
N GLY A 448 -17.86 -28.92 -16.87
CA GLY A 448 -16.89 -29.94 -17.28
C GLY A 448 -15.59 -29.96 -16.45
N PHE A 449 -15.37 -29.00 -15.55
CA PHE A 449 -14.18 -29.00 -14.71
C PHE A 449 -14.20 -30.21 -13.75
N PRO A 450 -13.17 -31.08 -13.78
CA PRO A 450 -13.20 -32.35 -13.06
C PRO A 450 -13.08 -32.14 -11.54
N LEU A 451 -14.10 -32.57 -10.81
CA LEU A 451 -14.12 -32.62 -9.35
C LEU A 451 -14.49 -34.04 -8.90
N PRO A 452 -13.53 -34.99 -8.84
CA PRO A 452 -13.83 -36.39 -8.54
C PRO A 452 -14.37 -36.57 -7.11
N SER A 453 -15.16 -37.60 -6.82
CA SER A 453 -15.51 -37.92 -5.42
C SER A 453 -14.24 -38.20 -4.59
N MET A 454 -14.28 -37.96 -3.27
CA MET A 454 -13.20 -38.36 -2.34
C MET A 454 -13.59 -39.60 -1.56
N SER A 455 -12.66 -40.52 -1.40
CA SER A 455 -12.85 -41.68 -0.51
C SER A 455 -12.41 -41.37 0.94
N ARG A 456 -12.87 -42.18 1.90
CA ARG A 456 -12.38 -42.10 3.30
C ARG A 456 -10.87 -42.25 3.44
N GLN A 457 -10.21 -43.01 2.57
CA GLN A 457 -8.76 -43.23 2.62
C GLN A 457 -7.96 -41.98 2.25
N GLU A 458 -8.55 -41.08 1.48
CA GLU A 458 -7.92 -39.83 1.07
C GLU A 458 -8.04 -38.73 2.12
N ASN A 459 -8.91 -38.89 3.11
CA ASN A 459 -9.10 -37.92 4.17
C ASN A 459 -7.95 -38.00 5.19
N LYS A 460 -7.09 -36.99 5.17
CA LYS A 460 -5.96 -36.83 6.11
C LYS A 460 -6.18 -35.68 7.08
N ASN A 461 -7.35 -35.05 7.07
CA ASN A 461 -7.67 -33.97 7.99
C ASN A 461 -7.85 -34.59 9.38
N ASN A 462 -6.97 -34.24 10.32
CA ASN A 462 -6.95 -34.84 11.66
C ASN A 462 -8.26 -34.59 12.43
N ARG A 463 -9.20 -35.53 12.33
CA ARG A 463 -10.24 -35.82 13.32
C ARG A 463 -10.61 -37.30 13.24
N ASN A 464 -10.89 -37.87 14.41
CA ASN A 464 -11.60 -39.14 14.57
C ASN A 464 -13.01 -39.01 13.95
N GLY A 465 -13.12 -39.28 12.65
CA GLY A 465 -14.26 -39.87 11.93
C GLY A 465 -15.64 -39.18 11.89
N SER A 466 -16.13 -38.52 12.93
CA SER A 466 -17.58 -38.29 13.08
C SER A 466 -18.09 -36.86 12.91
N GLU A 467 -17.30 -35.81 13.14
CA GLU A 467 -17.81 -34.42 13.13
C GLU A 467 -16.81 -33.43 12.50
N ASP A 468 -16.48 -33.56 11.21
CA ASP A 468 -15.81 -32.47 10.47
C ASP A 468 -16.87 -31.79 9.60
N GLU A 469 -17.18 -30.54 9.89
CA GLU A 469 -18.20 -29.74 9.23
C GLU A 469 -17.94 -29.63 7.71
N LEU A 470 -16.66 -29.57 7.31
CA LEU A 470 -16.27 -29.54 5.90
C LEU A 470 -16.56 -30.87 5.21
N VAL A 471 -16.25 -31.99 5.87
CA VAL A 471 -16.57 -33.34 5.36
C VAL A 471 -18.08 -33.55 5.29
N GLY A 472 -18.84 -33.02 6.26
CA GLY A 472 -20.30 -33.00 6.24
C GLY A 472 -20.85 -32.35 4.97
N LEU A 473 -20.37 -31.16 4.62
CA LEU A 473 -20.75 -30.49 3.36
C LEU A 473 -20.38 -31.32 2.12
N PHE A 474 -19.18 -31.91 2.09
CA PHE A 474 -18.79 -32.76 0.95
C PHE A 474 -19.72 -33.98 0.79
N ARG A 475 -20.18 -34.60 1.88
CA ARG A 475 -21.16 -35.71 1.83
C ARG A 475 -22.51 -35.25 1.31
N GLU A 476 -23.02 -34.14 1.82
CA GLU A 476 -24.31 -33.57 1.38
C GLU A 476 -24.31 -33.22 -0.10
N MET A 477 -23.18 -32.70 -0.59
CA MET A 477 -22.97 -32.36 -2.01
C MET A 477 -22.57 -33.56 -2.87
N LYS A 478 -22.50 -34.78 -2.30
CA LYS A 478 -22.14 -36.04 -2.98
C LYS A 478 -20.72 -36.08 -3.57
N TYR A 479 -19.76 -35.42 -2.92
CA TYR A 479 -18.33 -35.46 -3.26
C TYR A 479 -17.48 -36.26 -2.24
N TYR A 480 -18.12 -37.04 -1.37
CA TYR A 480 -17.46 -37.89 -0.37
C TYR A 480 -18.18 -39.22 -0.23
N GLU A 481 -17.43 -40.31 -0.38
CA GLU A 481 -17.90 -41.71 -0.33
C GLU A 481 -17.77 -42.34 1.07
#